data_AF-A0A7C8B912-F1
#
_entry.id   AF-A0A7C8B912-F1
#
_cell.length_a   1.000
_cell.length_b   1.000
_cell.length_c   1.000
_cell.angle_alpha   90.00
_cell.angle_beta   90.00
_cell.angle_gamma   90.00
#
_symmetry.space_group_name_H-M   'P 1'
#
loop_
_entity.id
_entity.type
_entity.pdbx_description
1 polymer ?
#
loop_
_entity_poly.entity_id
_entity_poly.type
_entity_poly.pdbx_seq_one_letter_code
_entity_poly.pdbx_strand_id
1 'polypeptide(L)'
;MKAQLEQLFYFGLGSALLAKEKLEKAGESAGIFREENDRKARDFFEQAIAKGSEERLQLKENIKEMLKEAIDELGLATRADVDSLRAELEKLRQGQS
;
A
#
# COMPACT_ATOMS: atom_id res chain seq x y z
N MET A 1 6.86 6.85 -15.06
CA MET A 1 6.78 6.83 -13.59
C MET A 1 5.39 6.48 -13.05
N LYS A 2 4.33 7.31 -13.23
CA LYS A 2 2.98 6.98 -12.71
C LYS A 2 2.47 5.59 -13.11
N ALA A 3 2.58 5.24 -14.40
CA ALA A 3 2.15 3.95 -14.92
C ALA A 3 2.89 2.75 -14.30
N GLN A 4 4.18 2.89 -13.97
CA GLN A 4 4.99 1.81 -13.39
C GLN A 4 4.66 1.56 -11.92
N LEU A 5 4.35 2.63 -11.16
CA LEU A 5 3.92 2.52 -9.77
C LEU A 5 2.52 1.89 -9.66
N GLU A 6 1.61 2.26 -10.58
CA GLU A 6 0.30 1.62 -10.69
C GLU A 6 0.43 0.12 -10.99
N GLN A 7 1.33 -0.23 -11.91
CA GLN A 7 1.56 -1.62 -12.30
C GLN A 7 2.15 -2.47 -11.16
N LEU A 8 3.08 -1.93 -10.36
CA LEU A 8 3.58 -2.57 -9.15
C LEU A 8 2.49 -2.74 -8.08
N PHE A 9 1.64 -1.73 -7.91
CA PHE A 9 0.53 -1.79 -6.97
C PHE A 9 -0.49 -2.88 -7.36
N TYR A 10 -0.90 -2.92 -8.64
CA TYR A 10 -1.80 -3.97 -9.14
C TYR A 10 -1.16 -5.36 -9.13
N PHE A 11 0.14 -5.46 -9.39
CA PHE A 11 0.87 -6.72 -9.27
C PHE A 11 0.89 -7.25 -7.84
N GLY A 12 1.13 -6.38 -6.84
CA GLY A 12 1.04 -6.73 -5.43
C GLY A 12 -0.36 -7.21 -5.02
N LEU A 13 -1.40 -6.51 -5.47
CA LEU A 13 -2.80 -6.90 -5.24
C LEU A 13 -3.16 -8.24 -5.90
N GLY A 14 -2.78 -8.42 -7.17
CA GLY A 14 -3.07 -9.64 -7.92
C GLY A 14 -2.38 -10.87 -7.34
N SER A 15 -1.11 -10.74 -6.94
CA SER A 15 -0.35 -11.83 -6.31
C SER A 15 -0.91 -12.21 -4.93
N ALA A 16 -1.34 -11.24 -4.12
CA ALA A 16 -2.01 -11.51 -2.84
C ALA A 16 -3.36 -12.23 -3.01
N LEU A 17 -4.16 -11.84 -3.99
CA LEU A 17 -5.44 -12.50 -4.30
C LEU A 17 -5.24 -13.95 -4.75
N LEU A 18 -4.26 -14.21 -5.63
CA LEU A 18 -3.91 -15.57 -6.06
C LEU A 18 -3.42 -16.44 -4.90
N ALA A 19 -2.65 -15.88 -3.96
CA ALA A 19 -2.23 -16.58 -2.76
C ALA A 19 -3.43 -16.94 -1.86
N LYS A 20 -4.39 -16.02 -1.68
CA LYS A 20 -5.64 -16.28 -0.94
C LYS A 20 -6.45 -17.42 -1.56
N GLU A 21 -6.67 -17.40 -2.88
CA GLU A 21 -7.39 -18.48 -3.58
C GLU A 21 -6.71 -19.84 -3.44
N LYS A 22 -5.36 -19.89 -3.47
CA LYS A 22 -4.63 -21.15 -3.28
C LYS A 22 -4.79 -21.71 -1.87
N LEU A 23 -4.81 -20.84 -0.85
CA LEU A 23 -5.03 -21.25 0.54
C LEU A 23 -6.46 -21.75 0.76
N GLU A 24 -7.47 -21.08 0.19
CA GLU A 24 -8.88 -21.50 0.26
C GLU A 24 -9.08 -22.87 -0.38
N LYS A 25 -8.54 -23.09 -1.59
CA LYS A 25 -8.61 -24.39 -2.29
C LYS A 25 -7.85 -25.50 -1.54
N ALA A 26 -6.69 -25.19 -0.96
CA ALA A 26 -5.95 -26.14 -0.14
C ALA A 26 -6.74 -26.52 1.13
N GLY A 27 -7.41 -25.55 1.76
CA GLY A 27 -8.28 -25.77 2.92
C GLY A 27 -9.50 -26.64 2.62
N GLU A 28 -10.16 -26.42 1.48
CA GLU A 28 -11.28 -27.27 1.01
C GLU A 28 -10.85 -28.71 0.73
N SER A 29 -9.66 -28.90 0.13
CA SER A 29 -9.19 -30.22 -0.29
C SER A 29 -8.60 -31.10 0.83
N ALA A 30 -8.13 -30.50 1.93
CA ALA A 30 -7.33 -31.21 2.93
C ALA A 30 -8.09 -31.67 4.19
N GLY A 31 -9.37 -31.32 4.38
CA GLY A 31 -10.14 -31.75 5.56
C GLY A 31 -9.52 -31.37 6.91
N ILE A 32 -8.73 -30.28 6.94
CA ILE A 32 -7.95 -29.83 8.12
C ILE A 32 -8.86 -29.15 9.16
N PHE A 33 -10.09 -28.77 8.78
CA PHE A 33 -11.13 -28.27 9.68
C PHE A 33 -11.96 -29.43 10.23
N ARG A 34 -11.43 -30.11 11.25
CA ARG A 34 -12.13 -31.09 12.07
C ARG A 34 -12.47 -30.43 13.40
N GLU A 35 -13.67 -29.85 13.51
CA GLU A 35 -14.43 -29.31 14.67
C GLU A 35 -13.68 -28.74 15.89
N GLU A 36 -12.72 -29.45 16.47
CA GLU A 36 -11.82 -28.98 17.53
C GLU A 36 -10.68 -28.09 17.00
N ASN A 37 -10.26 -28.33 15.74
CA ASN A 37 -9.27 -27.52 15.03
C ASN A 37 -9.89 -26.19 14.51
N ASP A 38 -11.20 -26.17 14.25
CA ASP A 38 -11.95 -25.01 13.75
C ASP A 38 -11.90 -23.82 14.72
N ARG A 39 -11.96 -24.11 16.03
CA ARG A 39 -11.96 -23.06 17.06
C ARG A 39 -10.58 -22.43 17.20
N LYS A 40 -9.52 -23.23 17.23
CA LYS A 40 -8.14 -22.75 17.25
C LYS A 40 -7.77 -22.04 15.95
N ALA A 41 -8.24 -22.53 14.81
CA ALA A 41 -8.04 -21.89 13.52
C ALA A 41 -8.78 -20.54 13.44
N ARG A 42 -10.01 -20.45 13.96
CA ARG A 42 -10.76 -19.18 14.07
C ARG A 42 -10.05 -18.19 14.99
N ASP A 43 -9.63 -18.61 16.18
CA ASP A 43 -8.89 -17.74 17.11
C ASP A 43 -7.56 -17.26 16.50
N PHE A 44 -6.84 -18.12 15.77
CA PHE A 44 -5.61 -17.75 15.07
C PHE A 44 -5.88 -16.77 13.92
N PHE A 45 -6.98 -16.95 13.19
CA PHE A 45 -7.40 -16.07 12.11
C PHE A 45 -7.85 -14.70 12.64
N GLU A 46 -8.62 -14.66 13.74
CA GLU A 46 -9.01 -13.42 14.41
C GLU A 46 -7.80 -12.68 14.98
N GLN A 47 -6.84 -13.39 15.60
CA GLN A 47 -5.59 -12.78 16.05
C GLN A 47 -4.74 -12.25 14.89
N ALA A 48 -4.67 -12.98 13.78
CA ALA A 48 -3.97 -12.52 12.58
C ALA A 48 -4.64 -11.28 11.95
N ILE A 49 -5.98 -11.22 11.96
CA ILE A 49 -6.73 -10.04 11.51
C ILE A 49 -6.52 -8.87 12.47
N ALA A 50 -6.61 -9.08 13.78
CA ALA A 50 -6.45 -8.04 14.79
C ALA A 50 -5.03 -7.44 14.74
N LYS A 51 -4.02 -8.30 14.73
CA LYS A 51 -2.61 -7.92 14.60
C LYS A 51 -2.34 -7.24 13.25
N GLY A 52 -2.90 -7.77 12.17
CA GLY A 52 -2.84 -7.15 10.85
C GLY A 52 -3.55 -5.80 10.76
N SER A 53 -4.57 -5.54 11.59
CA SER A 53 -5.26 -4.24 11.65
C SER A 53 -4.43 -3.18 12.39
N GLU A 54 -3.74 -3.58 13.45
CA GLU A 54 -2.88 -2.72 14.26
C GLU A 54 -1.57 -2.42 13.50
N GLU A 55 -0.97 -3.46 12.91
CA GLU A 55 0.18 -3.33 12.01
C GLU A 55 -0.17 -2.57 10.72
N ARG A 56 -1.44 -2.57 10.26
CA ARG A 56 -1.84 -1.83 9.06
C ARG A 56 -1.69 -0.32 9.20
N LEU A 57 -1.97 0.23 10.38
CA LEU A 57 -1.84 1.68 10.59
C LEU A 57 -0.36 2.08 10.57
N GLN A 58 0.47 1.34 11.31
CA GLN A 58 1.92 1.51 11.34
C GLN A 58 2.56 1.28 9.97
N LEU A 59 2.15 0.24 9.25
CA LEU A 59 2.62 -0.05 7.90
C LEU A 59 2.28 1.07 6.93
N LYS A 60 1.07 1.65 7.04
CA LYS A 60 0.66 2.80 6.21
C LYS A 60 1.51 4.03 6.51
N GLU A 61 1.85 4.28 7.76
CA GLU A 61 2.75 5.36 8.16
C GLU A 61 4.16 5.12 7.63
N ASN A 62 4.72 3.93 7.84
CA ASN A 62 6.04 3.55 7.34
C ASN A 62 6.14 3.66 5.81
N ILE A 63 5.11 3.25 5.06
CA ILE A 63 5.07 3.40 3.60
C ILE A 63 5.06 4.87 3.19
N LYS A 64 4.30 5.72 3.89
CA LYS A 64 4.31 7.16 3.62
C LYS A 64 5.67 7.78 3.89
N GLU A 65 6.34 7.34 4.94
CA GLU A 65 7.65 7.85 5.34
C GLU A 65 8.72 7.45 4.32
N MET A 66 8.79 6.16 3.94
CA MET A 66 9.68 5.69 2.86
C MET A 66 9.44 6.43 1.54
N LEU A 67 8.18 6.72 1.19
CA LEU A 67 7.87 7.48 -0.03
C LEU A 67 8.33 8.94 0.05
N LYS A 68 8.24 9.57 1.22
CA LYS A 68 8.77 10.93 1.44
C LYS A 68 10.29 10.93 1.33
N GLU A 69 10.96 10.01 2.02
CA GLU A 69 12.42 9.86 1.94
C GLU A 69 12.89 9.66 0.51
N ALA A 70 12.25 8.76 -0.25
CA ALA A 70 12.58 8.55 -1.65
C ALA A 70 12.34 9.80 -2.53
N ILE A 71 11.30 10.59 -2.26
CA ILE A 71 11.04 11.86 -2.96
C ILE A 71 12.19 12.85 -2.70
N ASP A 72 12.61 12.97 -1.44
CA ASP A 72 13.65 13.91 -1.02
C ASP A 72 15.03 13.49 -1.54
N GLU A 73 15.40 12.21 -1.40
CA GLU A 73 16.68 11.67 -1.88
C GLU A 73 16.85 11.78 -3.40
N LEU A 74 15.77 11.57 -4.15
CA LEU A 74 15.78 11.66 -5.61
C LEU A 74 15.56 13.09 -6.13
N GLY A 75 15.35 14.06 -5.23
CA GLY A 75 15.11 15.47 -5.58
C GLY A 75 13.85 15.68 -6.43
N LEU A 76 12.80 14.88 -6.19
CA LEU A 76 11.55 14.95 -6.96
C LEU A 76 10.68 16.12 -6.47
N ALA A 77 10.34 17.03 -7.37
CA ALA A 77 9.42 18.12 -7.04
C ALA A 77 8.00 17.60 -6.79
N THR A 78 7.40 18.02 -5.67
CA THR A 78 5.99 17.75 -5.37
C THR A 78 5.09 18.65 -6.20
N ARG A 79 3.79 18.34 -6.21
CA ARG A 79 2.80 19.20 -6.89
C ARG A 79 2.75 20.60 -6.29
N ALA A 80 2.90 20.72 -4.97
CA ALA A 80 2.92 22.02 -4.30
C ALA A 80 4.11 22.86 -4.77
N ASP A 81 5.28 22.24 -4.93
CA ASP A 81 6.48 22.92 -5.44
C ASP A 81 6.26 23.43 -6.87
N VAL A 82 5.66 22.59 -7.73
CA VAL A 82 5.32 22.97 -9.10
C VAL A 82 4.31 24.12 -9.15
N ASP A 83 3.28 24.08 -8.30
CA ASP A 83 2.25 25.11 -8.26
C ASP A 83 2.83 26.44 -7.73
N SER A 84 3.72 26.41 -6.73
CA SER A 84 4.45 27.60 -6.25
C SER A 84 5.30 28.21 -7.35
N LEU A 85 6.08 27.38 -8.06
CA LEU A 85 6.91 27.83 -9.19
C LEU A 85 6.07 28.47 -10.30
N ARG A 86 4.90 27.93 -10.61
CA ARG A 86 3.98 28.52 -11.60
C ARG A 86 3.49 29.90 -11.17
N ALA A 87 3.09 30.04 -9.91
CA ALA A 87 2.61 31.32 -9.38
C ALA A 87 3.70 32.40 -9.38
N GLU A 88 4.95 32.03 -9.05
CA GLU A 88 6.09 32.94 -9.12
C GLU A 88 6.39 33.37 -10.56
N LEU A 89 6.35 32.44 -11.52
CA LEU A 89 6.54 32.73 -12.94
C LEU A 89 5.47 33.67 -13.50
N GLU A 90 4.21 33.53 -13.08
CA GLU A 90 3.13 34.44 -13.49
C GLU A 90 3.34 35.85 -12.96
N LYS A 91 3.74 36.00 -11.69
CA LYS A 91 4.05 37.31 -11.09
C LYS A 91 5.20 38.00 -11.80
N LEU A 92 6.26 37.26 -12.13
CA LEU A 92 7.42 37.80 -12.87
C LEU A 92 7.02 38.25 -14.27
N ARG A 93 6.14 37.51 -14.96
CA ARG A 93 5.63 37.89 -16.28
C ARG A 93 4.76 39.14 -16.26
N GLN A 94 3.95 39.31 -15.21
CA GLN A 94 3.11 40.50 -15.05
C GLN A 94 3.92 41.76 -14.69
N GLY A 95 5.04 41.61 -13.98
CA GLY A 95 5.95 42.73 -13.66
C GLY A 95 6.88 43.15 -14.79
N GLN A 96 6.89 42.45 -15.93
CA GLN A 96 7.68 42.77 -17.13
C GLN A 96 6.84 43.35 -18.28
N SER A 97 5.54 43.60 -18.06
CA SER A 97 4.64 44.35 -18.97
C SER A 97 4.47 45.79 -18.50
#